data_AF-A0A7X7XGV4-F1
#
_entry.id   AF-A0A7X7XGV4-F1
#
_cell.length_a   1.000
_cell.length_b   1.000
_cell.length_c   1.000
_cell.angle_alpha   90.00
_cell.angle_beta   90.00
_cell.angle_gamma   90.00
#
_symmetry.space_group_name_H-M   'P 1'
#
loop_
_entity.id
_entity.type
_entity.pdbx_description
1 polymer ?
#
loop_
_entity_poly.entity_id
_entity_poly.type
_entity_poly.pdbx_seq_one_letter_code
_entity_poly.pdbx_strand_id
1 'polypeptide(L)'
;MDAVAERILADPRFQEIDRHFARLVDGLDPAAGPVLAAAAALVSRARAEGHICLDLELAADESAAAWPETAAWGGGGAWARRLAACRPVGGAGEWAPLVLEGRRLYLYRYWRYEQTLAERLLALAADPAADSADPELGARLGRFFPSAATVPDWQRVAAYVAATRRL
;
A
#
# COMPACT_ATOMS: atom_id res chain seq x y z
N MET A 1 5.77 -27.32 3.03
CA MET A 1 5.40 -26.51 1.86
C MET A 1 4.82 -27.40 0.79
N ASP A 2 3.73 -26.93 0.20
CA ASP A 2 2.96 -27.63 -0.83
C ASP A 2 3.70 -27.68 -2.18
N ALA A 3 3.46 -28.71 -3.00
CA ALA A 3 4.11 -28.87 -4.30
C ALA A 3 3.73 -27.78 -5.33
N VAL A 4 2.50 -27.26 -5.25
CA VAL A 4 2.04 -26.12 -6.07
C VAL A 4 2.80 -24.86 -5.66
N ALA A 5 2.98 -24.64 -4.36
CA ALA A 5 3.73 -23.50 -3.85
C ALA A 5 5.18 -23.51 -4.34
N GLU A 6 5.90 -24.63 -4.21
CA GLU A 6 7.30 -24.71 -4.69
C GLU A 6 7.42 -24.45 -6.20
N ARG A 7 6.46 -24.93 -7.00
CA ARG A 7 6.45 -24.67 -8.45
C ARG A 7 6.19 -23.20 -8.79
N ILE A 8 5.31 -22.53 -8.06
CA ILE A 8 5.09 -21.08 -8.21
C ILE A 8 6.36 -20.32 -7.80
N LEU A 9 6.98 -20.68 -6.68
CA LEU A 9 8.19 -20.02 -6.18
C LEU A 9 9.41 -20.26 -7.09
N ALA A 10 9.42 -21.33 -7.88
CA ALA A 10 10.46 -21.57 -8.88
C ALA A 10 10.39 -20.62 -10.10
N ASP A 11 9.31 -19.85 -10.26
CA ASP A 11 9.18 -18.88 -11.34
C ASP A 11 10.31 -17.83 -11.25
N PRO A 12 10.99 -17.53 -12.38
CA PRO A 12 12.13 -16.61 -12.41
C PRO A 12 11.76 -15.17 -12.04
N ARG A 13 10.47 -14.80 -12.03
CA ARG A 13 10.03 -13.48 -11.60
C ARG A 13 10.34 -13.19 -10.13
N PHE A 14 10.47 -14.22 -9.31
CA PHE A 14 10.77 -14.07 -7.90
C PHE A 14 12.28 -13.96 -7.66
N GLN A 15 12.68 -13.08 -6.77
CA GLN A 15 14.04 -13.01 -6.25
C GLN A 15 14.21 -13.98 -5.07
N GLU A 16 15.45 -14.28 -4.68
CA GLU A 16 15.71 -15.15 -3.53
C GLU A 16 15.04 -14.64 -2.24
N ILE A 17 15.00 -13.33 -2.05
CA ILE A 17 14.32 -12.74 -0.88
C ILE A 17 12.82 -13.03 -0.87
N ASP A 18 12.15 -13.00 -2.02
CA ASP A 18 10.72 -13.28 -2.13
C ASP A 18 10.44 -14.74 -1.81
N ARG A 19 11.29 -15.64 -2.33
CA ARG A 19 11.21 -17.07 -2.03
C ARG A 19 11.40 -17.33 -0.55
N HIS A 20 12.48 -16.83 0.04
CA HIS A 20 12.76 -17.02 1.47
C HIS A 20 11.66 -16.45 2.36
N PHE A 21 11.13 -15.27 2.03
CA PHE A 21 10.02 -14.69 2.75
C PHE A 21 8.76 -15.56 2.63
N ALA A 22 8.43 -16.05 1.45
CA ALA A 22 7.30 -16.96 1.25
C ALA A 22 7.46 -18.27 2.06
N ARG A 23 8.66 -18.86 2.06
CA ARG A 23 8.96 -20.07 2.87
C ARG A 23 8.76 -19.81 4.37
N LEU A 24 9.21 -18.65 4.84
CA LEU A 24 9.06 -18.24 6.23
C LEU A 24 7.57 -18.11 6.60
N VAL A 25 6.79 -17.40 5.78
CA VAL A 25 5.36 -17.17 6.04
C VAL A 25 4.56 -18.47 5.96
N ASP A 26 4.83 -19.35 4.98
CA ASP A 26 4.25 -20.69 4.88
C ASP A 26 4.52 -21.52 6.15
N GLY A 27 5.76 -21.43 6.67
CA GLY A 27 6.14 -22.10 7.91
C GLY A 27 5.39 -21.62 9.17
N LEU A 28 4.81 -20.41 9.15
CA LEU A 28 3.99 -19.88 10.25
C LEU A 28 2.58 -20.45 10.25
N ASP A 29 2.07 -20.90 9.10
CA ASP A 29 0.77 -21.57 8.98
C ASP A 29 0.79 -22.62 7.84
N PRO A 30 1.35 -23.81 8.10
CA PRO A 30 1.47 -24.86 7.09
C PRO A 30 0.12 -25.40 6.58
N ALA A 31 -0.98 -25.12 7.28
CA ALA A 31 -2.32 -25.55 6.92
C ALA A 31 -3.03 -24.58 5.95
N ALA A 32 -2.51 -23.36 5.77
CA ALA A 32 -3.07 -22.34 4.89
C ALA A 32 -3.03 -22.69 3.40
N GLY A 33 -2.15 -23.63 3.02
CA GLY A 33 -1.98 -24.08 1.64
C GLY A 33 -1.24 -23.08 0.75
N PRO A 34 -1.16 -23.37 -0.56
CA PRO A 34 -0.23 -22.69 -1.48
C PRO A 34 -0.55 -21.21 -1.73
N VAL A 35 -1.79 -20.77 -1.47
CA VAL A 35 -2.21 -19.37 -1.64
C VAL A 35 -1.43 -18.42 -0.72
N LEU A 36 -1.09 -18.88 0.50
CA LEU A 36 -0.34 -18.06 1.46
C LEU A 36 1.09 -17.82 1.00
N ALA A 37 1.79 -18.88 0.59
CA ALA A 37 3.14 -18.78 0.05
C ALA A 37 3.20 -17.91 -1.21
N ALA A 38 2.25 -18.10 -2.14
CA ALA A 38 2.15 -17.30 -3.35
C ALA A 38 1.91 -15.81 -3.03
N ALA A 39 0.95 -15.50 -2.15
CA ALA A 39 0.65 -14.14 -1.73
C ALA A 39 1.85 -13.46 -1.04
N ALA A 40 2.58 -14.21 -0.19
CA ALA A 40 3.79 -13.72 0.47
C ALA A 40 4.92 -13.39 -0.52
N ALA A 41 5.16 -14.25 -1.52
CA ALA A 41 6.13 -13.98 -2.58
C ALA A 41 5.73 -12.76 -3.42
N LEU A 42 4.46 -12.68 -3.82
CA LEU A 42 3.92 -11.60 -4.64
C LEU A 42 3.99 -10.26 -3.92
N VAL A 43 3.64 -10.16 -2.64
CA VAL A 43 3.72 -8.90 -1.90
C VAL A 43 5.17 -8.45 -1.64
N SER A 44 6.10 -9.40 -1.44
CA SER A 44 7.54 -9.10 -1.35
C SER A 44 8.07 -8.53 -2.67
N ARG A 45 7.71 -9.17 -3.79
CA ARG A 45 8.08 -8.72 -5.14
C ARG A 45 7.47 -7.35 -5.47
N ALA A 46 6.17 -7.17 -5.23
CA ALA A 46 5.47 -5.90 -5.45
C ALA A 46 6.15 -4.75 -4.71
N ARG A 47 6.63 -5.01 -3.48
CA ARG A 47 7.44 -4.04 -2.73
C ARG A 47 8.76 -3.70 -3.40
N ALA A 48 9.45 -4.69 -3.99
CA ALA A 48 10.69 -4.46 -4.72
C ALA A 48 10.46 -3.64 -6.00
N GLU A 49 9.27 -3.78 -6.62
CA GLU A 49 8.81 -3.01 -7.78
C GLU A 49 8.30 -1.60 -7.42
N GLY A 50 8.25 -1.25 -6.13
CA GLY A 50 7.88 0.07 -5.64
C GLY A 50 6.42 0.21 -5.21
N HIS A 51 5.63 -0.86 -5.24
CA HIS A 51 4.28 -0.86 -4.72
C HIS A 51 4.27 -0.96 -3.19
N ILE A 52 3.38 -0.24 -2.53
CA ILE A 52 3.24 -0.28 -1.06
C ILE A 52 2.43 -1.51 -0.58
N CYS A 53 1.53 -1.99 -1.43
CA CYS A 53 0.68 -3.15 -1.22
C CYS A 53 0.51 -3.96 -2.51
N LEU A 54 0.09 -5.20 -2.35
CA LEU A 54 -0.39 -6.05 -3.43
C LEU A 54 -1.92 -5.86 -3.56
N ASP A 55 -2.38 -5.47 -4.74
CA ASP A 55 -3.79 -5.53 -5.11
C ASP A 55 -4.16 -6.98 -5.41
N LEU A 56 -5.03 -7.58 -4.59
CA LEU A 56 -5.38 -8.99 -4.71
C LEU A 56 -6.24 -9.29 -5.94
N GLU A 57 -6.96 -8.32 -6.49
CA GLU A 57 -7.74 -8.53 -7.71
C GLU A 57 -6.81 -8.70 -8.91
N LEU A 58 -5.88 -7.75 -9.06
CA LEU A 58 -4.86 -7.81 -10.11
C LEU A 58 -3.97 -9.05 -9.93
N ALA A 59 -3.54 -9.34 -8.70
CA ALA A 59 -2.70 -10.49 -8.41
C ALA A 59 -3.40 -11.82 -8.74
N ALA A 60 -4.70 -11.94 -8.48
CA ALA A 60 -5.46 -13.14 -8.82
C ALA A 60 -5.53 -13.35 -10.34
N ASP A 61 -5.81 -12.30 -11.10
CA ASP A 61 -5.90 -12.37 -12.57
C ASP A 61 -4.54 -12.69 -13.21
N GLU A 62 -3.48 -12.00 -12.79
CA GLU A 62 -2.12 -12.26 -13.27
C GLU A 62 -1.62 -13.66 -12.88
N SER A 63 -1.96 -14.12 -11.67
CA SER A 63 -1.61 -15.47 -11.22
C SER A 63 -2.34 -16.52 -12.03
N ALA A 64 -3.63 -16.34 -12.32
CA ALA A 64 -4.39 -17.30 -13.12
C ALA A 64 -3.85 -17.40 -14.56
N ALA A 65 -3.35 -16.29 -15.12
CA ALA A 65 -2.69 -16.28 -16.42
C ALA A 65 -1.31 -16.95 -16.41
N ALA A 66 -0.53 -16.77 -15.34
CA ALA A 66 0.81 -17.31 -15.20
C ALA A 66 0.87 -18.77 -14.75
N TRP A 67 -0.02 -19.14 -13.83
CA TRP A 67 -0.05 -20.41 -13.12
C TRP A 67 -1.51 -20.90 -13.08
N PRO A 68 -1.95 -21.70 -14.07
CA PRO A 68 -3.35 -22.09 -14.23
C PRO A 68 -3.99 -22.74 -12.99
N GLU A 69 -3.20 -23.39 -12.14
CA GLU A 69 -3.65 -24.00 -10.89
C GLU A 69 -4.23 -22.99 -9.89
N THR A 70 -3.81 -21.72 -10.00
CA THR A 70 -4.31 -20.64 -9.13
C THR A 70 -5.71 -20.18 -9.53
N ALA A 71 -6.21 -20.53 -10.72
CA ALA A 71 -7.58 -20.22 -11.13
C ALA A 71 -8.63 -20.82 -10.17
N ALA A 72 -8.33 -21.99 -9.58
CA ALA A 72 -9.17 -22.62 -8.56
C ALA A 72 -9.22 -21.84 -7.23
N TRP A 73 -8.35 -20.84 -7.05
CA TRP A 73 -8.35 -19.97 -5.88
C TRP A 73 -9.37 -18.84 -5.99
N GLY A 74 -9.89 -18.61 -7.20
CA GLY A 74 -10.85 -17.55 -7.51
C GLY A 74 -10.21 -16.17 -7.63
N GLY A 75 -11.04 -15.14 -7.78
CA GLY A 75 -10.59 -13.74 -7.86
C GLY A 75 -10.12 -13.16 -6.51
N GLY A 76 -9.74 -11.88 -6.51
CA GLY A 76 -9.13 -11.23 -5.35
C GLY A 76 -9.98 -11.26 -4.08
N GLY A 77 -11.31 -11.18 -4.20
CA GLY A 77 -12.22 -11.37 -3.07
C GLY A 77 -12.20 -12.78 -2.45
N ALA A 78 -11.91 -13.82 -3.23
CA ALA A 78 -11.75 -15.18 -2.73
C ALA A 78 -10.38 -15.36 -2.07
N TRP A 79 -9.32 -14.78 -2.64
CA TRP A 79 -8.00 -14.72 -2.03
C TRP A 79 -8.04 -14.02 -0.67
N ALA A 80 -8.63 -12.82 -0.60
CA ALA A 80 -8.77 -12.07 0.64
C ALA A 80 -9.42 -12.90 1.75
N ARG A 81 -10.51 -13.62 1.45
CA ARG A 81 -11.18 -14.49 2.43
C ARG A 81 -10.30 -15.65 2.91
N ARG A 82 -9.55 -16.28 2.01
CA ARG A 82 -8.62 -17.38 2.38
C ARG A 82 -7.47 -16.85 3.23
N LEU A 83 -6.86 -15.74 2.81
CA LEU A 83 -5.75 -15.10 3.51
C LEU A 83 -6.17 -14.60 4.89
N ALA A 84 -7.36 -14.02 5.04
CA ALA A 84 -7.90 -13.58 6.33
C ALA A 84 -8.04 -14.71 7.37
N ALA A 85 -8.11 -15.97 6.93
CA ALA A 85 -8.17 -17.13 7.81
C ALA A 85 -6.78 -17.66 8.21
N CYS A 86 -5.70 -17.12 7.63
CA CYS A 86 -4.34 -17.60 7.85
C CYS A 86 -3.70 -16.89 9.05
N ARG A 87 -3.00 -17.64 9.91
CA ARG A 87 -2.38 -17.10 11.14
C ARG A 87 -1.41 -15.91 10.93
N PRO A 88 -0.54 -15.87 9.90
CA PRO A 88 0.39 -14.76 9.71
C PRO A 88 -0.23 -13.55 9.00
N VAL A 89 -1.56 -13.53 8.80
CA VAL A 89 -2.29 -12.44 8.17
C VAL A 89 -3.22 -11.81 9.22
N GLY A 90 -2.94 -10.57 9.59
CA GLY A 90 -3.77 -9.78 10.50
C GLY A 90 -4.68 -8.81 9.75
N GLY A 91 -5.74 -8.37 10.41
CA GLY A 91 -6.54 -7.23 9.97
C GLY A 91 -5.81 -5.89 10.17
N ALA A 92 -6.39 -4.82 9.62
CA ALA A 92 -5.91 -3.46 9.88
C ALA A 92 -5.89 -3.17 11.40
N GLY A 93 -4.73 -2.74 11.92
CA GLY A 93 -4.52 -2.49 13.35
C GLY A 93 -3.95 -3.67 14.13
N GLU A 94 -3.94 -4.88 13.56
CA GLU A 94 -3.39 -6.06 14.21
C GLU A 94 -1.92 -6.26 13.83
N TRP A 95 -1.12 -6.74 14.78
CA TRP A 95 0.28 -7.08 14.51
C TRP A 95 0.37 -8.48 13.93
N ALA A 96 0.79 -8.56 12.66
CA ALA A 96 1.08 -9.80 11.95
C ALA A 96 2.10 -9.51 10.82
N PRO A 97 2.85 -10.50 10.31
CA PRO A 97 3.79 -10.29 9.20
C PRO A 97 3.13 -9.66 7.96
N LEU A 98 1.92 -10.10 7.66
CA LEU A 98 1.08 -9.59 6.58
C LEU A 98 -0.15 -8.90 7.16
N VAL A 99 -0.58 -7.80 6.54
CA VAL A 99 -1.81 -7.09 6.90
C VAL A 99 -2.75 -7.07 5.71
N LEU A 100 -4.00 -7.47 5.93
CA LEU A 100 -5.06 -7.44 4.93
C LEU A 100 -6.03 -6.31 5.24
N GLU A 101 -6.18 -5.37 4.30
CA GLU A 101 -7.15 -4.29 4.37
C GLU A 101 -8.01 -4.26 3.10
N GLY A 102 -9.24 -4.75 3.21
CA GLY A 102 -10.13 -4.94 2.06
C GLY A 102 -9.57 -5.99 1.09
N ARG A 103 -9.10 -5.54 -0.08
CA ARG A 103 -8.43 -6.40 -1.10
C ARG A 103 -6.96 -6.04 -1.30
N ARG A 104 -6.36 -5.32 -0.35
CA ARG A 104 -4.96 -4.93 -0.38
C ARG A 104 -4.20 -5.72 0.68
N LEU A 105 -3.13 -6.39 0.26
CA LEU A 105 -2.24 -7.14 1.14
C LEU A 105 -0.93 -6.37 1.30
N TYR A 106 -0.49 -6.19 2.54
CA TYR A 106 0.68 -5.39 2.88
C TYR A 106 1.69 -6.23 3.64
N LEU A 107 2.96 -5.86 3.51
CA LEU A 107 3.94 -6.12 4.58
C LEU A 107 3.66 -5.14 5.72
N TYR A 108 3.60 -5.62 6.97
CA TYR A 108 3.22 -4.79 8.14
C TYR A 108 3.95 -3.45 8.25
N ARG A 109 5.26 -3.45 7.98
CA ARG A 109 6.07 -2.22 8.01
C ARG A 109 5.53 -1.13 7.08
N TYR A 110 5.06 -1.51 5.89
CA TYR A 110 4.58 -0.58 4.88
C TYR A 110 3.15 -0.12 5.17
N TRP A 111 2.30 -1.01 5.69
CA TRP A 111 1.00 -0.61 6.24
C TRP A 111 1.18 0.43 7.36
N ARG A 112 2.09 0.20 8.30
CA ARG A 112 2.42 1.17 9.37
C ARG A 112 2.89 2.51 8.84
N TYR A 113 3.70 2.53 7.78
CA TYR A 113 4.14 3.78 7.15
C TYR A 113 2.98 4.53 6.50
N GLU A 114 2.09 3.82 5.80
CA GLU A 114 0.88 4.39 5.21
C GLU A 114 -0.02 5.02 6.30
N GLN A 115 -0.27 4.29 7.39
CA GLN A 115 -1.07 4.82 8.51
C GLN A 115 -0.42 6.04 9.17
N THR A 116 0.89 5.98 9.45
CA THR A 116 1.62 7.11 10.05
C THR A 116 1.55 8.36 9.15
N LEU A 117 1.68 8.18 7.83
CA LEU A 117 1.54 9.27 6.87
C LEU A 117 0.12 9.82 6.85
N ALA A 118 -0.90 8.95 6.74
CA ALA A 118 -2.30 9.34 6.73
C ALA A 118 -2.69 10.11 8.00
N GLU A 119 -2.34 9.58 9.17
CA GLU A 119 -2.54 10.24 10.47
C GLU A 119 -1.88 11.61 10.51
N ARG A 120 -0.64 11.74 10.01
CA ARG A 120 0.06 13.01 9.98
C ARG A 120 -0.61 14.03 9.06
N LEU A 121 -1.01 13.62 7.85
CA LEU A 121 -1.68 14.49 6.89
C LEU A 121 -3.04 14.94 7.42
N LEU A 122 -3.81 14.04 8.03
CA LEU A 122 -5.08 14.35 8.68
C LEU A 122 -4.89 15.32 9.86
N ALA A 123 -3.86 15.11 10.68
CA ALA A 123 -3.53 16.03 11.77
C ALA A 123 -3.14 17.42 11.25
N LEU A 124 -2.33 17.50 10.20
CA LEU A 124 -1.95 18.78 9.56
C LEU A 124 -3.15 19.48 8.89
N ALA A 125 -4.09 18.72 8.33
CA ALA A 125 -5.32 19.26 7.75
C ALA A 125 -6.31 19.77 8.80
N ALA A 126 -6.38 19.08 9.95
CA ALA A 126 -7.29 19.39 11.04
C ALA A 126 -6.79 20.53 11.94
N ASP A 127 -5.49 20.84 11.91
CA ASP A 127 -4.91 21.96 12.65
C ASP A 127 -5.26 23.28 11.94
N PRO A 128 -6.21 24.09 12.45
CA PRO A 128 -6.41 25.44 11.95
C PRO A 128 -5.11 26.18 12.20
N ALA A 129 -4.48 26.70 11.15
CA ALA A 129 -3.20 27.40 11.29
C ALA A 129 -3.24 28.35 12.49
N ALA A 130 -2.24 28.20 13.37
CA ALA A 130 -1.96 29.16 14.41
C ALA A 130 -1.94 30.56 13.76
N ASP A 131 -2.78 31.44 14.28
CA ASP A 131 -3.10 32.78 13.78
C ASP A 131 -3.96 32.84 12.51
N SER A 132 -5.26 32.95 12.76
CA SER A 132 -6.25 33.52 11.85
C SER A 132 -5.71 34.75 11.12
N ALA A 133 -5.42 34.54 9.84
CA ALA A 133 -5.36 35.51 8.76
C ALA A 133 -4.79 36.88 9.14
N ASP A 134 -3.47 37.02 9.00
CA ASP A 134 -2.90 38.31 8.69
C ASP A 134 -3.67 38.91 7.50
N PRO A 135 -4.50 39.95 7.72
CA PRO A 135 -5.41 40.45 6.69
C PRO A 135 -4.64 41.07 5.52
N GLU A 136 -3.36 41.39 5.70
CA GLU A 136 -2.49 41.93 4.67
C GLU A 136 -1.74 40.83 3.90
N LEU A 137 -1.83 39.55 4.28
CA LEU A 137 -1.12 38.47 3.61
C LEU A 137 -1.40 38.44 2.10
N GLY A 138 -2.66 38.63 1.71
CA GLY A 138 -3.06 38.70 0.29
C GLY A 138 -2.39 39.87 -0.44
N ALA A 139 -2.29 41.03 0.21
CA ALA A 139 -1.65 42.22 -0.35
C ALA A 139 -0.12 42.04 -0.48
N ARG A 140 0.52 41.42 0.52
CA ARG A 140 1.96 41.11 0.47
C ARG A 140 2.27 40.07 -0.61
N LEU A 141 1.47 39.00 -0.72
CA LEU A 141 1.62 38.03 -1.80
C LEU A 141 1.42 38.69 -3.17
N GLY A 142 0.49 39.64 -3.32
CA GLY A 142 0.34 40.42 -4.55
C GLY A 142 1.61 41.18 -4.98
N ARG A 143 2.47 41.58 -4.04
CA ARG A 143 3.78 42.19 -4.35
C ARG A 143 4.81 41.19 -4.85
N PHE A 144 4.78 39.94 -4.35
CA PHE A 144 5.70 38.88 -4.77
C PHE A 144 5.29 38.19 -6.07
N PHE A 145 4.00 38.28 -6.43
CA PHE A 145 3.44 37.72 -7.67
C PHE A 145 2.82 38.85 -8.53
N PRO A 146 3.64 39.76 -9.10
CA PRO A 146 3.17 40.95 -9.80
C PRO A 146 2.62 40.68 -11.22
N SER A 147 2.92 39.52 -11.79
CA SER A 147 2.48 39.12 -13.13
C SER A 147 2.18 37.63 -13.14
N ALA A 148 0.97 37.27 -13.57
CA ALA A 148 0.54 35.89 -13.68
C ALA A 148 0.51 35.47 -15.15
N ALA A 149 1.17 34.36 -15.47
CA ALA A 149 1.11 33.76 -16.81
C ALA A 149 -0.25 33.08 -17.09
N THR A 150 -1.05 32.80 -16.05
CA THR A 150 -2.35 32.12 -16.12
C THR A 150 -3.35 32.75 -15.15
N VAL A 151 -4.66 32.63 -15.44
CA VAL A 151 -5.76 33.06 -14.56
C VAL A 151 -6.62 31.84 -14.21
N PRO A 152 -6.69 31.41 -12.94
CA PRO A 152 -6.08 32.03 -11.75
C PRO A 152 -4.55 31.90 -11.71
N ASP A 153 -3.91 32.79 -10.96
CA ASP A 153 -2.49 32.68 -10.61
C ASP A 153 -2.28 31.54 -9.59
N TRP A 154 -1.99 30.35 -10.10
CA TRP A 154 -1.78 29.15 -9.27
C TRP A 154 -0.57 29.26 -8.35
N GLN A 155 0.45 30.05 -8.70
CA GLN A 155 1.62 30.25 -7.83
C GLN A 155 1.24 31.09 -6.61
N ARG A 156 0.47 32.17 -6.81
CA ARG A 156 -0.05 33.00 -5.72
C ARG A 156 -1.03 32.21 -4.83
N VAL A 157 -1.88 31.38 -5.40
CA VAL A 157 -2.79 30.50 -4.64
C VAL A 157 -1.99 29.49 -3.81
N ALA A 158 -0.98 28.84 -4.39
CA ALA A 158 -0.11 27.89 -3.66
C ALA A 158 0.61 28.57 -2.50
N ALA A 159 1.15 29.78 -2.70
CA ALA A 159 1.81 30.54 -1.64
C ALA A 159 0.84 30.93 -0.51
N TYR A 160 -0.40 31.31 -0.85
CA TYR A 160 -1.44 31.59 0.14
C TYR A 160 -1.80 30.34 0.95
N VAL A 161 -2.01 29.19 0.28
CA VAL A 161 -2.31 27.92 0.96
C VAL A 161 -1.16 27.51 1.87
N ALA A 162 0.08 27.51 1.40
CA ALA A 162 1.26 27.16 2.19
C ALA A 162 1.48 28.07 3.42
N ALA A 163 1.05 29.33 3.34
CA ALA A 163 1.14 30.28 4.46
C ALA A 163 -0.04 30.20 5.45
N THR A 164 -1.18 29.62 5.03
CA THR A 164 -2.42 29.59 5.84
C THR A 164 -2.86 28.19 6.25
N ARG A 165 -2.21 27.15 5.71
CA ARG A 165 -2.46 25.74 6.01
C ARG A 165 -1.16 25.07 6.39
N ARG A 166 -1.23 24.06 7.25
CA ARG A 166 -0.10 23.21 7.62
C ARG A 166 0.05 21.96 6.74
N LEU A 167 -0.86 21.80 5.77
CA LEU A 167 -0.85 20.79 4.73
C LEU A 167 -0.66 21.45 3.36
#